data_AF-A0A7G2LSI4-F1
#
_entry.id   AF-A0A7G2LSI4-F1
#
_cell.length_a   1.000
_cell.length_b   1.000
_cell.length_c   1.000
_cell.angle_alpha   90.00
_cell.angle_beta   90.00
_cell.angle_gamma   90.00
#
_symmetry.space_group_name_H-M   'P 1'
#
loop_
_entity.id
_entity.type
_entity.pdbx_description
1 polymer ?
#
loop_
_entity_poly.entity_id
_entity_poly.type
_entity_poly.pdbx_seq_one_letter_code
_entity_poly.pdbx_strand_id
1 'polypeptide(L)'
;DLDGDPREARIRQAALITDAELRATFADQIHWQDVCLWSRREGRVLTRRQEVFGALVLEDRTWPDAPADAVAVAMLDGVRQLGLKPGKAATLFLARARLMPAPFPDFSEAHLMETLDDWLLPHLTDVRSTGDWKGFDITPALKARLTWEQQQELDRNAPAHFETPLGRRVAIDYSGEQPGISLRLQEMFGVTRHPTVGGQPLQVTLLSPAQRPVQVTMDIPGFWASSYADVRKDMRGRYPRHPWPEDPTVADPTLRAKPRGT
;
A
#
# COMPACT_ATOMS: atom_id res chain seq x y z
N ASP A 1 -21.84 -44.45 20.09
CA ASP A 1 -20.67 -45.13 19.48
C ASP A 1 -20.36 -44.50 18.14
N LEU A 2 -19.09 -44.19 17.91
CA LEU A 2 -18.57 -43.62 16.66
C LEU A 2 -17.54 -44.60 16.08
N ASP A 3 -17.28 -44.55 14.77
CA ASP A 3 -16.26 -45.39 14.14
C ASP A 3 -14.81 -44.92 14.36
N GLY A 4 -14.61 -43.77 14.99
CA GLY A 4 -13.30 -43.27 15.43
C GLY A 4 -12.57 -42.36 14.45
N ASP A 5 -13.21 -41.96 13.34
CA ASP A 5 -12.63 -40.94 12.46
C ASP A 5 -12.58 -39.57 13.18
N PRO A 6 -11.44 -38.86 13.17
CA PRO A 6 -11.28 -37.62 13.95
C PRO A 6 -11.97 -36.39 13.35
N ARG A 7 -12.49 -36.44 12.12
CA ARG A 7 -13.13 -35.30 11.44
C ARG A 7 -14.56 -35.59 11.00
N GLU A 8 -14.81 -36.77 10.46
CA GLU A 8 -16.11 -37.18 9.90
C GLU A 8 -16.53 -38.55 10.42
N ALA A 9 -16.60 -38.67 11.75
CA ALA A 9 -16.99 -39.93 12.40
C ALA A 9 -18.41 -40.35 12.04
N ARG A 10 -18.59 -41.60 11.62
CA ARG A 10 -19.92 -42.18 11.42
C ARG A 10 -20.52 -42.58 12.77
N ILE A 11 -21.72 -42.08 13.04
CA ILE A 11 -22.52 -42.49 14.20
C ILE A 11 -23.02 -43.93 14.00
N ARG A 12 -22.59 -44.84 14.88
CA ARG A 12 -23.05 -46.25 14.91
C ARG A 12 -24.19 -46.46 15.88
N GLN A 13 -24.16 -45.77 17.01
CA GLN A 13 -25.21 -45.81 18.04
C GLN A 13 -25.38 -44.43 18.66
N ALA A 14 -26.63 -44.01 18.85
CA ALA A 14 -27.00 -42.76 19.50
C ALA A 14 -28.24 -42.97 20.38
N ALA A 15 -28.38 -42.14 21.40
CA ALA A 15 -29.61 -41.97 22.15
C ALA A 15 -30.25 -40.64 21.76
N LEU A 16 -31.58 -40.63 21.67
CA LEU A 16 -32.32 -39.37 21.50
C LEU A 16 -32.28 -38.61 22.83
N ILE A 17 -31.96 -37.33 22.76
CA ILE A 17 -32.14 -36.38 23.85
C ILE A 17 -32.84 -35.16 23.27
N THR A 18 -33.85 -34.65 23.96
CA THR A 18 -34.53 -33.40 23.59
C THR A 18 -33.73 -32.20 24.07
N ASP A 19 -33.94 -31.03 23.47
CA ASP A 19 -33.32 -29.77 23.93
C ASP A 19 -33.65 -29.48 25.41
N ALA A 20 -34.88 -29.76 25.85
CA ALA A 20 -35.28 -29.60 27.24
C ALA A 20 -34.51 -30.52 28.19
N GLU A 21 -34.32 -31.80 27.83
CA GLU A 21 -33.54 -32.76 28.63
C GLU A 21 -32.06 -32.39 28.66
N LEU A 22 -31.49 -31.96 27.52
CA LEU A 22 -30.11 -31.48 27.42
C LEU A 22 -29.89 -30.31 28.38
N ARG A 23 -30.76 -29.29 28.32
CA ARG A 23 -30.70 -28.10 29.18
C ARG A 23 -30.90 -28.42 30.65
N ALA A 24 -31.78 -29.35 30.98
CA ALA A 24 -31.99 -29.76 32.37
C ALA A 24 -30.78 -30.53 32.93
N THR A 25 -30.14 -31.36 32.10
CA THR A 25 -29.05 -32.26 32.55
C THR A 25 -27.69 -31.59 32.57
N PHE A 26 -27.41 -30.70 31.61
CA PHE A 26 -26.10 -30.08 31.39
C PHE A 26 -26.12 -28.55 31.52
N ALA A 27 -27.04 -28.02 32.34
CA ALA A 27 -27.23 -26.58 32.53
C ALA A 27 -25.93 -25.85 32.88
N ASP A 28 -25.05 -26.47 33.65
CA ASP A 28 -23.76 -25.93 34.11
C ASP A 28 -22.67 -25.88 33.02
N GLN A 29 -22.87 -26.61 31.92
CA GLN A 29 -21.96 -26.62 30.77
C GLN A 29 -22.47 -25.73 29.62
N ILE A 30 -23.73 -25.33 29.68
CA ILE A 30 -24.34 -24.41 28.72
C ILE A 30 -24.07 -22.98 29.14
N HIS A 31 -23.47 -22.20 28.24
CA HIS A 31 -23.17 -20.80 28.51
C HIS A 31 -23.26 -19.96 27.25
N TRP A 32 -23.44 -18.65 27.45
CA TRP A 32 -23.35 -17.68 26.38
C TRP A 32 -21.89 -17.31 26.13
N GLN A 33 -21.53 -17.22 24.85
CA GLN A 33 -20.26 -16.66 24.39
C GLN A 33 -20.51 -15.61 23.32
N ASP A 34 -19.63 -14.62 23.30
CA ASP A 34 -19.63 -13.54 22.32
C ASP A 34 -18.53 -13.82 21.29
N VAL A 35 -18.89 -13.79 20.00
CA VAL A 35 -18.01 -14.17 18.91
C VAL A 35 -17.99 -13.08 17.84
N CYS A 36 -16.80 -12.61 17.50
CA CYS A 36 -16.54 -11.85 16.29
C CYS A 36 -15.74 -12.74 15.34
N LEU A 37 -16.23 -12.95 14.12
CA LEU A 37 -15.54 -13.79 13.13
C LEU A 37 -15.63 -13.22 11.73
N TRP A 38 -14.57 -13.34 10.95
CA TRP A 38 -14.61 -13.01 9.53
C TRP A 38 -15.44 -14.05 8.76
N SER A 39 -16.55 -13.62 8.17
CA SER A 39 -17.32 -14.45 7.23
C SER A 39 -16.80 -14.22 5.82
N ARG A 40 -16.04 -15.19 5.29
CA ARG A 40 -15.62 -15.19 3.87
C ARG A 40 -16.81 -15.15 2.91
N ARG A 41 -17.91 -15.82 3.28
CA ARG A 41 -19.14 -15.89 2.49
C ARG A 41 -19.82 -14.52 2.36
N GLU A 42 -19.88 -13.77 3.45
CA GLU A 42 -20.51 -12.44 3.46
C GLU A 42 -19.52 -11.31 3.20
N GLY A 43 -18.22 -11.60 3.21
CA GLY A 43 -17.16 -10.63 3.04
C GLY A 43 -17.16 -9.55 4.12
N ARG A 44 -17.49 -9.93 5.37
CA ARG A 44 -17.55 -9.03 6.53
C ARG A 44 -17.37 -9.76 7.85
N VAL A 45 -17.02 -9.02 8.89
CA VAL A 45 -17.05 -9.47 10.29
C VAL A 45 -18.51 -9.67 10.70
N LEU A 46 -18.81 -10.85 11.23
CA LEU A 46 -20.07 -11.16 11.89
C LEU A 46 -19.89 -11.07 13.40
N THR A 47 -20.85 -10.42 14.06
CA THR A 47 -20.88 -10.30 15.52
C THR A 47 -22.08 -11.09 16.05
N ARG A 48 -21.78 -12.14 16.80
CA ARG A 48 -22.76 -13.12 17.26
C ARG A 48 -22.65 -13.30 18.77
N ARG A 49 -23.80 -13.51 19.41
CA ARG A 49 -23.91 -13.97 20.79
C ARG A 49 -24.57 -15.34 20.71
N GLN A 50 -23.84 -16.36 21.13
CA GLN A 50 -24.20 -17.76 20.96
C GLN A 50 -24.34 -18.45 22.31
N GLU A 51 -25.42 -19.20 22.49
CA GLU A 51 -25.54 -20.13 23.61
C GLU A 51 -25.00 -21.48 23.16
N VAL A 52 -24.01 -22.01 23.85
CA VAL A 52 -23.27 -23.19 23.40
C VAL A 52 -23.22 -24.29 24.45
N PHE A 53 -23.19 -25.53 23.97
CA PHE A 53 -22.83 -26.72 24.74
C PHE A 53 -21.58 -27.34 24.09
N GLY A 54 -20.40 -27.06 24.65
CA GLY A 54 -19.14 -27.36 23.98
C GLY A 54 -19.05 -26.65 22.63
N ALA A 55 -18.91 -27.40 21.54
CA ALA A 55 -18.89 -26.86 20.18
C ALA A 55 -20.28 -26.72 19.53
N LEU A 56 -21.34 -27.21 20.18
CA LEU A 56 -22.71 -27.16 19.65
C LEU A 56 -23.35 -25.81 19.97
N VAL A 57 -23.74 -25.06 18.94
CA VAL A 57 -24.52 -23.82 19.10
C VAL A 57 -26.00 -24.17 19.23
N LEU A 58 -26.58 -23.90 20.40
CA LEU A 58 -27.98 -24.15 20.72
C LEU A 58 -28.86 -22.97 20.31
N GLU A 59 -28.36 -21.75 20.50
CA GLU A 59 -29.02 -20.52 20.09
C GLU A 59 -28.00 -19.52 19.53
N ASP A 60 -28.39 -18.76 18.49
CA ASP A 60 -27.49 -17.81 17.83
C ASP A 60 -28.20 -16.49 17.51
N ARG A 61 -27.75 -15.41 18.14
CA ARG A 61 -28.31 -14.07 18.02
C ARG A 61 -27.27 -13.08 17.53
N THR A 62 -27.72 -11.99 16.92
CA THR A 62 -26.82 -10.87 16.59
C THR A 62 -26.34 -10.20 17.88
N TRP A 63 -25.06 -9.84 17.92
CA TRP A 63 -24.47 -9.03 18.98
C TRP A 63 -24.19 -7.62 18.44
N PRO A 64 -25.14 -6.66 18.58
CA PRO A 64 -25.04 -5.34 17.95
C PRO A 64 -23.92 -4.48 18.57
N ASP A 65 -23.71 -4.61 19.88
CA ASP A 65 -22.79 -3.78 20.66
C ASP A 65 -21.42 -4.44 20.86
N ALA A 66 -20.97 -5.22 19.87
CA ALA A 66 -19.66 -5.85 19.90
C ALA A 66 -18.54 -4.79 19.99
N PRO A 67 -17.60 -4.92 20.93
CA PRO A 67 -16.45 -4.04 21.07
C PRO A 67 -15.64 -3.92 19.77
N ALA A 68 -15.15 -2.71 19.49
CA ALA A 68 -14.46 -2.42 18.23
C ALA A 68 -13.11 -3.16 18.11
N ASP A 69 -12.45 -3.46 19.22
CA ASP A 69 -11.23 -4.29 19.28
C ASP A 69 -11.50 -5.74 18.89
N ALA A 70 -12.58 -6.35 19.41
CA ALA A 70 -12.97 -7.71 19.02
C ALA A 70 -13.30 -7.81 17.52
N VAL A 71 -13.94 -6.77 16.98
CA VAL A 71 -14.24 -6.64 15.54
C VAL A 71 -12.95 -6.49 14.73
N ALA A 72 -12.01 -5.65 15.18
CA ALA A 72 -10.74 -5.43 14.51
C ALA A 72 -9.88 -6.71 14.48
N VAL A 73 -9.86 -7.47 15.57
CA VAL A 73 -9.21 -8.79 15.63
C VAL A 73 -9.83 -9.74 14.61
N ALA A 74 -11.16 -9.83 14.55
CA ALA A 74 -11.83 -10.66 13.54
C ALA A 74 -11.56 -10.16 12.11
N MET A 75 -11.43 -8.85 11.90
CA MET A 75 -11.10 -8.27 10.61
C MET A 75 -9.68 -8.66 10.16
N LEU A 76 -8.73 -8.89 11.07
CA LEU A 76 -7.39 -9.39 10.71
C LEU A 76 -7.44 -10.72 9.96
N ASP A 77 -8.33 -11.63 10.34
CA ASP A 77 -8.51 -12.88 9.58
C ASP A 77 -8.99 -12.59 8.15
N GLY A 78 -9.84 -11.58 8.00
CA GLY A 78 -10.22 -11.04 6.70
C GLY A 78 -9.02 -10.51 5.92
N VAL A 79 -8.17 -9.68 6.54
CA VAL A 79 -6.94 -9.16 5.92
C VAL A 79 -6.00 -10.29 5.51
N ARG A 80 -5.79 -11.30 6.38
CA ARG A 80 -4.98 -12.49 6.07
C ARG A 80 -5.46 -13.22 4.83
N GLN A 81 -6.78 -13.32 4.64
CA GLN A 81 -7.38 -13.96 3.46
C GLN A 81 -7.40 -13.07 2.21
N LEU A 82 -7.59 -11.77 2.38
CA LEU A 82 -7.72 -10.80 1.28
C LEU A 82 -6.37 -10.30 0.76
N GLY A 83 -5.32 -10.43 1.58
CA GLY A 83 -4.00 -9.86 1.37
C GLY A 83 -3.95 -8.34 1.61
N LEU A 84 -2.73 -7.82 1.69
CA LEU A 84 -2.49 -6.38 1.69
C LEU A 84 -2.79 -5.81 0.31
N LYS A 85 -3.54 -4.70 0.28
CA LYS A 85 -3.85 -3.96 -0.95
C LYS A 85 -3.31 -2.54 -0.85
N PRO A 86 -1.98 -2.34 -0.92
CA PRO A 86 -1.41 -1.01 -0.81
C PRO A 86 -1.94 -0.11 -1.93
N GLY A 87 -2.50 1.04 -1.54
CA GLY A 87 -2.76 2.13 -2.47
C GLY A 87 -1.45 2.76 -2.96
N LYS A 88 -1.55 3.70 -3.91
CA LYS A 88 -0.38 4.35 -4.53
C LYS A 88 0.62 4.91 -3.52
N ALA A 89 0.14 5.58 -2.46
CA ALA A 89 1.01 6.16 -1.43
C ALA A 89 1.74 5.08 -0.61
N ALA A 90 1.02 4.05 -0.17
CA ALA A 90 1.59 2.90 0.53
C ALA A 90 2.62 2.16 -0.34
N THR A 91 2.34 1.94 -1.62
CA THR A 91 3.29 1.29 -2.54
C THR A 91 4.59 2.07 -2.67
N LEU A 92 4.51 3.40 -2.84
CA LEU A 92 5.71 4.26 -2.89
C LEU A 92 6.47 4.25 -1.57
N PHE A 93 5.76 4.27 -0.43
CA PHE A 93 6.39 4.17 0.88
C PHE A 93 7.11 2.84 1.08
N LEU A 94 6.45 1.72 0.77
CA LEU A 94 7.02 0.38 0.88
C LEU A 94 8.24 0.21 -0.01
N ALA A 95 8.21 0.73 -1.24
CA ALA A 95 9.36 0.68 -2.15
C ALA A 95 10.60 1.34 -1.53
N ARG A 96 10.43 2.50 -0.88
CA ARG A 96 11.52 3.21 -0.19
C ARG A 96 11.99 2.45 1.05
N ALA A 97 11.04 2.05 1.90
CA ALA A 97 11.34 1.41 3.19
C ALA A 97 12.10 0.08 3.02
N ARG A 98 11.78 -0.69 1.97
CA ARG A 98 12.45 -1.97 1.65
C ARG A 98 13.89 -1.83 1.15
N LEU A 99 14.31 -0.64 0.75
CA LEU A 99 15.70 -0.37 0.35
C LEU A 99 16.61 -0.08 1.54
N MET A 100 16.03 0.23 2.71
CA MET A 100 16.80 0.59 3.89
C MET A 100 17.50 -0.65 4.47
N PRO A 101 18.81 -0.57 4.75
CA PRO A 101 19.54 -1.68 5.35
C PRO A 101 19.20 -1.84 6.83
N ALA A 102 19.51 -3.02 7.40
CA ALA A 102 19.46 -3.22 8.84
C ALA A 102 20.36 -2.18 9.56
N PRO A 103 19.94 -1.64 10.73
CA PRO A 103 18.84 -2.09 11.59
C PRO A 103 17.46 -1.45 11.31
N PHE A 104 17.15 -1.04 10.07
CA PHE A 104 15.81 -0.53 9.72
C PHE A 104 14.71 -1.62 9.85
N PRO A 105 13.46 -1.27 10.24
CA PRO A 105 12.38 -2.26 10.37
C PRO A 105 12.08 -2.98 9.05
N ASP A 106 11.75 -4.27 9.12
CA ASP A 106 11.43 -5.05 7.93
C ASP A 106 10.03 -4.68 7.38
N PHE A 107 9.96 -4.34 6.09
CA PHE A 107 8.72 -4.06 5.35
C PHE A 107 8.44 -5.08 4.24
N SER A 108 9.11 -6.24 4.28
CA SER A 108 8.77 -7.38 3.43
C SER A 108 7.30 -7.77 3.61
N GLU A 109 6.66 -8.21 2.54
CA GLU A 109 5.24 -8.59 2.60
C GLU A 109 5.00 -9.73 3.59
N ALA A 110 5.91 -10.72 3.63
CA ALA A 110 5.85 -11.82 4.59
C ALA A 110 5.85 -11.32 6.04
N HIS A 111 6.81 -10.46 6.41
CA HIS A 111 6.88 -9.92 7.77
C HIS A 111 5.68 -9.04 8.11
N LEU A 112 5.22 -8.22 7.17
CA LEU A 112 4.01 -7.40 7.38
C LEU A 112 2.76 -8.25 7.60
N MET A 113 2.64 -9.39 6.90
CA MET A 113 1.52 -10.33 7.07
C MET A 113 1.62 -11.13 8.37
N GLU A 114 2.83 -11.47 8.81
CA GLU A 114 3.09 -12.18 10.07
C GLU A 114 2.82 -11.29 11.30
N THR A 115 3.07 -9.99 11.19
CA THR A 115 3.00 -9.03 12.32
C THR A 115 1.77 -8.10 12.27
N LEU A 116 0.70 -8.48 11.56
CA LEU A 116 -0.50 -7.63 11.39
C LEU A 116 -1.09 -7.17 12.74
N ASP A 117 -1.06 -8.05 13.74
CA ASP A 117 -1.55 -7.83 15.10
C ASP A 117 -0.83 -6.65 15.78
N ASP A 118 0.43 -6.41 15.44
CA ASP A 118 1.25 -5.36 16.04
C ASP A 118 1.03 -4.01 15.35
N TRP A 119 1.09 -3.98 14.01
CA TRP A 119 1.15 -2.71 13.27
C TRP A 119 -0.17 -2.28 12.65
N LEU A 120 -1.07 -3.22 12.33
CA LEU A 120 -2.31 -2.91 11.62
C LEU A 120 -3.52 -2.93 12.56
N LEU A 121 -3.57 -3.85 13.52
CA LEU A 121 -4.71 -4.01 14.45
C LEU A 121 -5.17 -2.70 15.10
N PRO A 122 -4.26 -1.82 15.62
CA PRO A 122 -4.67 -0.57 16.26
C PRO A 122 -5.38 0.41 15.32
N HIS A 123 -5.32 0.18 14.01
CA HIS A 123 -5.86 1.06 12.97
C HIS A 123 -7.15 0.52 12.32
N LEU A 124 -7.62 -0.68 12.69
CA LEU A 124 -8.78 -1.34 12.05
C LEU A 124 -10.13 -1.07 12.71
N THR A 125 -10.22 -0.12 13.65
CA THR A 125 -11.41 0.13 14.48
C THR A 125 -12.72 0.24 13.69
N ASP A 126 -12.70 0.86 12.50
CA ASP A 126 -13.89 1.09 11.66
C ASP A 126 -13.94 0.21 10.40
N VAL A 127 -13.08 -0.80 10.29
CA VAL A 127 -13.00 -1.68 9.11
C VAL A 127 -13.69 -3.00 9.42
N ARG A 128 -14.83 -3.27 8.78
CA ARG A 128 -15.65 -4.46 9.10
C ARG A 128 -15.97 -5.32 7.88
N SER A 129 -15.64 -4.88 6.68
CA SER A 129 -16.00 -5.56 5.44
C SER A 129 -14.91 -5.49 4.38
N THR A 130 -15.06 -6.33 3.34
CA THR A 130 -14.25 -6.27 2.12
C THR A 130 -14.32 -4.90 1.45
N GLY A 131 -15.49 -4.24 1.52
CA GLY A 131 -15.70 -2.89 1.00
C GLY A 131 -14.86 -1.86 1.76
N ASP A 132 -14.95 -1.90 3.10
CA ASP A 132 -14.17 -1.01 3.97
C ASP A 132 -12.67 -1.22 3.75
N TRP A 133 -12.23 -2.49 3.70
CA TRP A 133 -10.83 -2.83 3.46
C TRP A 133 -10.30 -2.30 2.13
N LYS A 134 -11.12 -2.34 1.08
CA LYS A 134 -10.74 -1.80 -0.24
C LYS A 134 -10.54 -0.28 -0.21
N GLY A 135 -11.30 0.43 0.63
CA GLY A 135 -11.19 1.87 0.82
C GLY A 135 -10.16 2.30 1.87
N PHE A 136 -9.66 1.37 2.67
CA PHE A 136 -8.78 1.65 3.79
C PHE A 136 -7.37 2.03 3.32
N ASP A 137 -6.89 3.19 3.75
CA ASP A 137 -5.51 3.62 3.51
C ASP A 137 -4.58 3.05 4.58
N ILE A 138 -3.79 2.04 4.23
CA ILE A 138 -2.79 1.44 5.13
C ILE A 138 -1.55 2.33 5.37
N THR A 139 -1.39 3.43 4.63
CA THR A 139 -0.19 4.28 4.69
C THR A 139 0.12 4.81 6.09
N PRO A 140 -0.85 5.34 6.87
CA PRO A 140 -0.60 5.83 8.23
C PRO A 140 -0.10 4.72 9.16
N ALA A 141 -0.70 3.53 9.10
CA ALA A 141 -0.30 2.38 9.90
C ALA A 141 1.13 1.92 9.57
N LEU A 142 1.48 1.87 8.27
CA LEU A 142 2.85 1.57 7.84
C LEU A 142 3.88 2.59 8.35
N LYS A 143 3.54 3.89 8.35
CA LYS A 143 4.42 4.95 8.88
C LYS A 143 4.57 4.89 10.39
N ALA A 144 3.52 4.49 11.11
CA ALA A 144 3.53 4.36 12.57
C ALA A 144 4.50 3.29 13.08
N ARG A 145 4.93 2.35 12.20
CA ARG A 145 6.00 1.38 12.50
C ARG A 145 7.39 2.01 12.66
N LEU A 146 7.56 3.26 12.21
CA LEU A 146 8.84 3.96 12.26
C LEU A 146 8.87 4.95 13.42
N THR A 147 9.96 4.92 14.18
CA THR A 147 10.34 6.03 15.07
C THR A 147 10.57 7.31 14.27
N TRP A 148 10.57 8.46 14.94
CA TRP A 148 10.82 9.74 14.28
C TRP A 148 12.19 9.77 13.61
N GLU A 149 13.21 9.22 14.28
CA GLU A 149 14.58 9.12 13.76
C GLU A 149 14.63 8.26 12.49
N GLN A 150 13.93 7.12 12.47
CA GLN A 150 13.85 6.26 11.28
C GLN A 150 13.07 6.93 10.14
N GLN A 151 12.05 7.73 10.42
CA GLN A 151 11.37 8.52 9.38
C GLN A 151 12.32 9.53 8.74
N GLN A 152 13.13 10.23 9.54
CA GLN A 152 14.15 11.16 9.04
C GLN A 152 15.26 10.45 8.27
N GLU A 153 15.67 9.28 8.73
CA GLU A 153 16.66 8.44 8.04
C GLU A 153 16.14 7.99 6.67
N LEU A 154 14.88 7.55 6.60
CA LEU A 154 14.23 7.17 5.34
C LEU A 154 14.13 8.36 4.38
N ASP A 155 13.71 9.53 4.88
CA ASP A 155 13.58 10.73 4.05
C ASP A 155 14.93 11.27 3.56
N ARG A 156 16.02 11.05 4.31
CA ARG A 156 17.38 11.44 3.89
C ARG A 156 17.97 10.49 2.85
N ASN A 157 17.85 9.18 3.06
CA ASN A 157 18.50 8.17 2.22
C ASN A 157 17.68 7.82 0.98
N ALA A 158 16.35 7.78 1.11
CA ALA A 158 15.43 7.49 0.03
C ALA A 158 14.24 8.48 0.08
N PRO A 159 14.40 9.77 -0.22
CA PRO A 159 13.33 10.76 -0.18
C PRO A 159 12.12 10.41 -1.06
N ALA A 160 10.91 10.81 -0.63
CA ALA A 160 9.70 10.53 -1.40
C ALA A 160 9.60 11.28 -2.73
N HIS A 161 10.27 12.45 -2.81
CA HIS A 161 10.11 13.39 -3.90
C HIS A 161 11.45 14.02 -4.29
N PHE A 162 11.60 14.25 -5.59
CA PHE A 162 12.59 15.14 -6.15
C PHE A 162 11.96 16.53 -6.37
N GLU A 163 12.65 17.58 -5.98
CA GLU A 163 12.26 18.95 -6.29
C GLU A 163 12.91 19.38 -7.61
N THR A 164 12.09 19.73 -8.60
CA THR A 164 12.59 20.20 -9.90
C THR A 164 13.17 21.61 -9.80
N PRO A 165 13.94 22.09 -10.80
CA PRO A 165 14.38 23.48 -10.87
C PRO A 165 13.26 24.53 -10.80
N LEU A 166 12.00 24.13 -11.01
CA LEU A 166 10.81 24.98 -10.87
C LEU A 166 10.15 24.90 -9.49
N GLY A 167 10.76 24.23 -8.51
CA GLY A 167 10.18 23.99 -7.18
C GLY A 167 9.03 22.97 -7.18
N ARG A 168 8.82 22.23 -8.28
CA ARG A 168 7.77 21.21 -8.34
C ARG A 168 8.26 19.94 -7.66
N ARG A 169 7.43 19.35 -6.80
CA ARG A 169 7.70 18.04 -6.21
C ARG A 169 7.23 16.91 -7.13
N VAL A 170 8.14 16.08 -7.59
CA VAL A 170 7.88 14.88 -8.40
C VAL A 170 8.16 13.66 -7.55
N ALA A 171 7.21 12.73 -7.47
CA ALA A 171 7.43 11.47 -6.75
C ALA A 171 8.56 10.66 -7.41
N ILE A 172 9.45 10.12 -6.58
CA ILE A 172 10.52 9.23 -7.03
C ILE A 172 9.96 7.80 -6.99
N ASP A 173 10.11 7.09 -8.10
CA ASP A 173 9.78 5.68 -8.22
C ASP A 173 11.01 4.84 -7.86
N TYR A 174 10.87 4.02 -6.82
CA TYR A 174 11.91 3.13 -6.31
C TYR A 174 11.66 1.65 -6.67
N SER A 175 10.68 1.37 -7.54
CA SER A 175 10.33 0.00 -7.91
C SER A 175 11.28 -0.63 -8.93
N GLY A 176 12.06 0.20 -9.64
CA GLY A 176 13.09 -0.25 -10.59
C GLY A 176 14.46 -0.46 -9.94
N GLU A 177 15.45 -0.86 -10.74
CA GLU A 177 16.85 -0.99 -10.31
C GLU A 177 17.46 0.34 -9.88
N GLN A 178 17.01 1.44 -10.49
CA GLN A 178 17.47 2.80 -10.21
C GLN A 178 16.27 3.66 -9.80
N PRO A 179 16.45 4.59 -8.84
CA PRO A 179 15.39 5.53 -8.48
C PRO A 179 15.08 6.44 -9.67
N GLY A 180 13.81 6.44 -10.09
CA GLY A 180 13.35 7.07 -11.33
C GLY A 180 12.42 8.26 -11.09
N ILE A 181 12.50 9.25 -11.97
CA ILE A 181 11.52 10.35 -12.06
C ILE A 181 11.05 10.54 -13.50
N SER A 182 9.81 10.98 -13.65
CA SER A 182 9.23 11.35 -14.94
C SER A 182 8.77 12.79 -14.92
N LEU A 183 9.31 13.61 -15.82
CA LEU A 183 8.99 15.04 -15.88
C LEU A 183 9.19 15.59 -17.29
N ARG A 184 8.60 16.76 -17.57
CA ARG A 184 8.72 17.36 -18.90
C ARG A 184 10.13 17.84 -19.15
N LEU A 185 10.67 17.56 -20.34
CA LEU A 185 12.05 17.90 -20.69
C LEU A 185 12.41 19.35 -20.36
N GLN A 186 11.48 20.28 -20.62
CA GLN A 186 11.69 21.71 -20.39
C GLN A 186 11.90 22.10 -18.91
N GLU A 187 11.53 21.23 -17.96
CA GLU A 187 11.81 21.45 -16.53
C GLU A 187 13.29 21.24 -16.19
N MET A 188 14.06 20.56 -17.05
CA MET A 188 15.49 20.30 -16.82
C MET A 188 16.40 21.31 -17.53
N PHE A 189 15.87 22.31 -18.24
CA PHE A 189 16.72 23.38 -18.77
C PHE A 189 17.46 24.08 -17.63
N GLY A 190 18.71 24.46 -17.89
CA GLY A 190 19.61 25.05 -16.89
C GLY A 190 20.33 24.01 -16.01
N VAL A 191 19.95 22.73 -16.07
CA VAL A 191 20.57 21.68 -15.25
C VAL A 191 21.89 21.23 -15.88
N THR A 192 23.00 21.59 -15.21
CA THR A 192 24.38 21.27 -15.61
C THR A 192 25.04 20.21 -14.73
N ARG A 193 24.37 19.79 -13.65
CA ARG A 193 24.78 18.68 -12.79
C ARG A 193 23.63 17.69 -12.68
N HIS A 194 23.90 16.42 -12.99
CA HIS A 194 22.87 15.38 -12.90
C HIS A 194 22.36 15.21 -11.46
N PRO A 195 21.03 15.17 -11.23
CA PRO A 195 20.50 14.98 -9.89
C PRO A 195 20.78 13.57 -9.36
N THR A 196 21.04 13.48 -8.06
CA THR A 196 21.34 12.23 -7.36
C THR A 196 20.46 12.10 -6.13
N VAL A 197 20.18 10.88 -5.71
CA VAL A 197 19.43 10.54 -4.50
C VAL A 197 20.07 9.35 -3.83
N GLY A 198 20.24 9.36 -2.50
CA GLY A 198 20.86 8.25 -1.78
C GLY A 198 22.26 7.88 -2.28
N GLY A 199 23.01 8.84 -2.85
CA GLY A 199 24.32 8.61 -3.46
C GLY A 199 24.29 7.99 -4.87
N GLN A 200 23.10 7.76 -5.46
CA GLN A 200 22.94 7.19 -6.80
C GLN A 200 22.34 8.21 -7.79
N PRO A 201 22.70 8.16 -9.08
CA PRO A 201 22.09 9.02 -10.11
C PRO A 201 20.61 8.69 -10.32
N LEU A 202 19.76 9.73 -10.39
CA LEU A 202 18.35 9.54 -10.71
C LEU A 202 18.18 9.16 -12.18
N GLN A 203 17.40 8.13 -12.48
CA GLN A 203 16.96 7.87 -13.84
C GLN A 203 15.86 8.88 -14.21
N VAL A 204 16.12 9.73 -15.20
CA VAL A 204 15.19 10.77 -15.64
C VAL A 204 14.54 10.34 -16.95
N THR A 205 13.24 10.07 -16.90
CA THR A 205 12.40 9.95 -18.09
C THR A 205 11.92 11.33 -18.48
N LEU A 206 12.53 11.87 -19.54
CA LEU A 206 12.16 13.16 -20.13
C LEU A 206 10.92 12.99 -20.98
N LEU A 207 9.91 13.80 -20.71
CA LEU A 207 8.61 13.77 -21.37
C LEU A 207 8.42 14.96 -22.31
N SER A 208 7.69 14.74 -23.39
CA SER A 208 7.19 15.80 -24.26
C SER A 208 6.11 16.65 -23.56
N PRO A 209 5.70 17.80 -24.13
CA PRO A 209 4.54 18.56 -23.63
C PRO A 209 3.26 17.71 -23.46
N ALA A 210 3.08 16.69 -24.29
CA ALA A 210 1.95 15.77 -24.24
C ALA A 210 2.17 14.56 -23.31
N GLN A 211 3.13 14.62 -22.38
CA GLN A 211 3.45 13.57 -21.41
C GLN A 211 3.87 12.23 -22.05
N ARG A 212 4.46 12.27 -23.25
CA ARG A 212 5.01 11.07 -23.90
C ARG A 212 6.52 10.99 -23.64
N PRO A 213 7.06 9.82 -23.25
CA PRO A 213 8.51 9.63 -23.13
C PRO A 213 9.22 9.97 -24.43
N VAL A 214 10.30 10.76 -24.33
CA VAL A 214 11.17 11.11 -25.47
C VAL A 214 12.60 10.65 -25.27
N GLN A 215 13.06 10.58 -24.01
CA GLN A 215 14.38 10.07 -23.66
C GLN A 215 14.35 9.55 -22.23
N VAL A 216 15.11 8.49 -21.97
CA VAL A 216 15.48 8.08 -20.60
C VAL A 216 16.99 8.30 -20.46
N THR A 217 17.42 8.97 -19.40
CA THR A 217 18.85 9.25 -19.16
C THR A 217 19.20 9.18 -17.67
N MET A 218 20.43 8.79 -17.38
CA MET A 218 21.06 8.90 -16.05
C MET A 218 22.21 9.92 -16.06
N ASP A 219 22.34 10.67 -17.15
CA ASP A 219 23.33 11.73 -17.34
C ASP A 219 22.69 12.86 -18.17
N ILE A 220 22.12 13.84 -17.48
CA ILE A 220 21.49 15.02 -18.06
C ILE A 220 22.52 15.89 -18.81
N PRO A 221 23.71 16.20 -18.25
CA PRO A 221 24.78 16.88 -18.99
C PRO A 221 25.19 16.15 -20.29
N GLY A 222 25.39 14.83 -20.23
CA GLY A 222 25.70 14.03 -21.42
C GLY A 222 24.57 14.04 -22.45
N PHE A 223 23.31 14.01 -22.01
CA PHE A 223 22.14 14.16 -22.87
C PHE A 223 22.13 15.49 -23.63
N TRP A 224 22.43 16.61 -22.94
CA TRP A 224 22.53 17.93 -23.55
C TRP A 224 23.62 18.02 -24.61
N ALA A 225 24.79 17.43 -24.33
CA ALA A 225 25.94 17.46 -25.22
C ALA A 225 25.81 16.57 -26.46
N SER A 226 24.87 15.62 -26.46
CA SER A 226 24.74 14.60 -27.52
C SER A 226 23.35 14.59 -28.16
N SER A 227 22.44 13.78 -27.64
CA SER A 227 21.14 13.48 -28.27
C SER A 227 20.11 14.61 -28.21
N TYR A 228 20.34 15.66 -27.42
CA TYR A 228 19.39 16.77 -27.33
C TYR A 228 19.12 17.44 -28.68
N ALA A 229 20.12 17.59 -29.55
CA ALA A 229 19.95 18.27 -30.83
C ALA A 229 18.88 17.59 -31.72
N ASP A 230 18.86 16.27 -31.74
CA ASP A 230 17.88 15.47 -32.49
C ASP A 230 16.50 15.52 -31.84
N VAL A 231 16.44 15.36 -30.51
CA VAL A 231 15.18 15.49 -29.75
C VAL A 231 14.58 16.89 -29.96
N ARG A 232 15.40 17.94 -29.90
CA ARG A 232 15.01 19.33 -30.17
C ARG A 232 14.40 19.48 -31.56
N LYS A 233 15.01 18.88 -32.59
CA LYS A 233 14.51 18.96 -33.98
C LYS A 233 13.11 18.35 -34.12
N ASP A 234 12.90 17.15 -33.58
CA ASP A 234 11.59 16.49 -33.59
C ASP A 234 10.55 17.27 -32.75
N MET A 235 10.96 17.68 -31.54
CA MET A 235 10.09 18.42 -30.62
C MET A 235 9.67 19.79 -31.14
N ARG A 236 10.56 20.51 -31.84
CA ARG A 236 10.22 21.80 -32.48
C ARG A 236 9.21 21.63 -33.61
N GLY A 237 9.27 20.52 -34.34
CA GLY A 237 8.29 20.18 -35.37
C GLY A 237 6.91 19.86 -34.79
N ARG A 238 6.86 19.00 -33.76
CA ARG A 238 5.60 18.57 -33.13
C ARG A 238 4.97 19.61 -32.21
N TYR A 239 5.80 20.40 -31.54
CA TYR A 239 5.40 21.34 -30.49
C TYR A 239 6.02 22.73 -30.71
N PRO A 240 5.72 23.41 -31.84
CA PRO A 240 6.41 24.65 -32.24
C PRO A 240 6.18 25.84 -31.30
N ARG A 241 5.13 25.79 -30.46
CA ARG A 241 4.83 26.84 -29.47
C ARG A 241 5.62 26.71 -28.18
N HIS A 242 6.32 25.59 -27.96
CA HIS A 242 7.13 25.40 -26.76
C HIS A 242 8.57 25.87 -26.99
N PRO A 243 9.26 26.32 -25.92
CA PRO A 243 10.66 26.71 -26.03
C PRO A 243 11.56 25.49 -26.23
N TRP A 244 12.42 25.57 -27.25
CA TRP A 244 13.41 24.55 -27.60
C TRP A 244 14.75 25.25 -27.87
N PRO A 245 15.45 25.70 -26.80
CA PRO A 245 16.68 26.50 -26.90
C PRO A 245 17.77 25.74 -27.65
N GLU A 246 18.70 26.47 -28.28
CA GLU A 246 19.88 25.83 -28.89
C GLU A 246 20.84 25.34 -27.83
N ASP A 247 21.04 26.14 -26.79
CA ASP A 247 21.78 25.77 -25.59
C ASP A 247 20.81 25.50 -24.43
N PRO A 248 20.54 24.23 -24.08
CA PRO A 248 19.67 23.88 -22.96
C PRO A 248 20.33 24.10 -21.59
N THR A 249 21.65 24.32 -21.53
CA THR A 249 22.41 24.39 -20.26
C THR A 249 22.30 25.75 -19.57
N VAL A 250 21.91 26.79 -20.31
CA VAL A 250 21.74 28.17 -19.81
C VAL A 250 20.30 28.69 -19.90
N ALA A 251 19.40 27.89 -20.45
CA ALA A 251 18.00 28.29 -20.61
C ALA A 251 17.21 28.11 -19.30
N ASP A 252 16.30 29.04 -19.02
CA ASP A 252 15.43 28.92 -17.84
C ASP A 252 14.48 27.72 -17.97
N PRO A 253 14.32 26.93 -16.90
CA PRO A 253 13.34 25.86 -16.88
C PRO A 253 11.93 26.45 -17.01
N THR A 254 11.03 25.75 -17.70
CA THR A 254 9.68 26.28 -17.93
C THR A 254 8.67 25.21 -18.30
N LEU A 255 7.41 25.47 -17.96
CA LEU A 255 6.27 24.65 -18.37
C LEU A 255 5.34 25.35 -19.35
N ARG A 256 5.61 26.61 -19.66
CA ARG A 256 4.76 27.50 -20.45
C ARG A 256 5.06 27.34 -21.93
N ALA A 257 4.01 27.41 -22.74
CA ALA A 257 4.15 27.68 -24.18
C ALA A 257 4.34 29.20 -24.38
N LYS A 258 4.98 29.59 -25.50
CA LYS A 258 5.09 31.00 -25.89
C LYS A 258 3.69 31.62 -26.07
N PRO A 259 3.48 32.88 -25.66
CA PRO A 259 2.23 33.60 -25.90
C PRO A 259 1.91 33.68 -27.40
N ARG A 260 0.64 33.73 -27.78
CA ARG A 260 0.23 33.98 -29.18
C ARG A 260 0.63 35.41 -29.56
N GLY A 261 1.43 35.58 -30.62
CA GLY A 261 1.65 36.89 -31.26
C GLY A 261 3.07 37.48 -31.18
N THR A 262 4.08 36.70 -30.77
CA THR A 262 5.51 37.07 -30.89
C THR A 262 6.25 36.12 -31.81
#